data_AF-K3X6R4-F1
#
_entry.id   AF-K3X6R4-F1
#
_cell.length_a   1.000
_cell.length_b   1.000
_cell.length_c   1.000
_cell.angle_alpha   90.00
_cell.angle_beta   90.00
_cell.angle_gamma   90.00
#
_symmetry.space_group_name_H-M   'P 1'
#
loop_
_entity.id
_entity.type
_entity.pdbx_description
1 polymer ?
#
loop_
_entity_poly.entity_id
_entity_poly.type
_entity_poly.pdbx_seq_one_letter_code
_entity_poly.pdbx_strand_id
1 'polypeptide(L)'
;MVYNKIMEREAYVVIFSELMDKVNQYLEERWNANVIVTGTEGAGLSRFYVYAAYQLIFQHHDKVKSLPSFDLVLNSRNEYHKYCASTKEFTLLAVDEANDISLKHRVIRLIEGDSSKLLGWRGVSILFAAEGLPSMHRYAKVDPYTYILPVWTLDELRALNSLLRDDLQLPEDALSARYYRNYIYRVLRMVPDKSDYRAKYHWDFLS
;
A
#
# COMPACT_ATOMS: atom_id res chain seq x y z
N MET A 1 12.77 8.48 20.46
CA MET A 1 11.34 8.22 20.78
C MET A 1 10.97 6.95 20.03
N VAL A 2 10.62 5.86 20.72
CA VAL A 2 10.20 4.61 20.06
C VAL A 2 8.67 4.64 19.98
N TYR A 3 8.14 4.76 18.77
CA TYR A 3 6.69 4.73 18.56
C TYR A 3 6.24 3.27 18.55
N ASN A 4 5.57 2.83 19.63
CA ASN A 4 5.17 1.44 19.82
C ASN A 4 3.76 1.12 19.28
N LYS A 5 3.11 2.11 18.67
CA LYS A 5 1.77 1.98 18.08
C LYS A 5 1.72 2.75 16.77
N ILE A 6 1.03 2.15 15.81
CA ILE A 6 0.61 2.80 14.56
C ILE A 6 -0.91 2.90 14.57
N MET A 7 -1.45 3.89 13.87
CA MET A 7 -2.90 4.04 13.69
C MET A 7 -3.44 2.81 12.96
N GLU A 8 -4.35 2.09 13.62
CA GLU A 8 -5.02 0.92 13.08
C GLU A 8 -6.40 1.30 12.56
N ARG A 9 -6.61 1.01 11.27
CA ARG A 9 -7.90 1.08 10.60
C ARG A 9 -8.40 -0.34 10.42
N GLU A 10 -9.67 -0.62 10.66
CA GLU A 10 -10.22 -1.98 10.54
C GLU A 10 -9.93 -2.60 9.16
N ALA A 11 -10.12 -1.82 8.09
CA ALA A 11 -9.79 -2.24 6.74
C ALA A 11 -8.31 -2.61 6.55
N TYR A 12 -7.38 -1.94 7.26
CA TYR A 12 -5.96 -2.30 7.20
C TYR A 12 -5.71 -3.65 7.85
N VAL A 13 -6.34 -3.91 9.00
CA VAL A 13 -6.20 -5.19 9.70
C VAL A 13 -6.70 -6.34 8.83
N VAL A 14 -7.89 -6.20 8.27
CA VAL A 14 -8.49 -7.24 7.41
C VAL A 14 -7.66 -7.48 6.15
N ILE A 15 -7.36 -6.43 5.38
CA ILE A 15 -6.61 -6.59 4.13
C ILE A 15 -5.19 -7.08 4.40
N PHE A 16 -4.53 -6.60 5.45
CA PHE A 16 -3.18 -7.07 5.80
C PHE A 16 -3.17 -8.54 6.21
N SER A 17 -4.17 -8.99 6.97
CA SER A 17 -4.32 -10.39 7.36
C SER A 17 -4.41 -11.29 6.12
N GLU A 18 -5.24 -10.93 5.14
CA GLU A 18 -5.39 -11.65 3.86
C GLU A 18 -4.10 -11.60 3.03
N LEU A 19 -3.44 -10.44 2.97
CA LEU A 19 -2.15 -10.29 2.30
C LEU A 19 -1.09 -11.23 2.89
N MET A 20 -1.03 -11.35 4.21
CA MET A 20 -0.03 -12.17 4.87
C MET A 20 -0.25 -13.67 4.65
N ASP A 21 -1.49 -14.15 4.51
CA ASP A 21 -1.75 -15.55 4.15
C ASP A 21 -1.17 -15.88 2.78
N LYS A 22 -1.37 -14.98 1.81
CA LYS A 22 -0.80 -15.13 0.47
C LYS A 22 0.72 -15.05 0.49
N VAL A 23 1.26 -14.07 1.20
CA VAL A 23 2.72 -13.95 1.38
C VAL A 23 3.29 -15.24 1.96
N ASN A 24 2.67 -15.82 2.99
CA ASN A 24 3.13 -17.05 3.60
C ASN A 24 3.21 -18.20 2.58
N GLN A 25 2.11 -18.41 1.84
CA GLN A 25 2.03 -19.44 0.80
C GLN A 25 3.17 -19.29 -0.23
N TYR A 26 3.35 -18.09 -0.78
CA TYR A 26 4.37 -17.86 -1.81
C TYR A 26 5.80 -17.99 -1.28
N LEU A 27 6.07 -17.55 -0.05
CA LEU A 27 7.39 -17.70 0.56
C LEU A 27 7.75 -19.17 0.86
N GLU A 28 6.77 -19.98 1.27
CA GLU A 28 6.95 -21.42 1.49
C GLU A 28 7.23 -22.17 0.18
N GLU A 29 6.43 -21.91 -0.86
CA GLU A 29 6.54 -22.54 -2.18
C GLU A 29 7.71 -21.98 -3.02
N ARG A 30 8.35 -20.89 -2.54
CA ARG A 30 9.41 -20.13 -3.24
C ARG A 30 8.98 -19.62 -4.62
N TRP A 31 7.70 -19.31 -4.74
CA TRP A 31 7.11 -18.76 -5.95
C TRP A 31 7.15 -17.23 -5.95
N ASN A 32 6.98 -16.65 -7.12
CA ASN A 32 6.98 -15.20 -7.29
C ASN A 32 5.54 -14.71 -7.40
N ALA A 33 5.22 -13.62 -6.72
CA ALA A 33 3.89 -13.05 -6.74
C ALA A 33 3.93 -11.52 -6.84
N ASN A 34 3.02 -10.99 -7.65
CA ASN A 34 2.76 -9.57 -7.77
C ASN A 34 1.36 -9.29 -7.23
N VAL A 35 1.30 -8.63 -6.07
CA VAL A 35 0.04 -8.31 -5.39
C VAL A 35 -0.21 -6.81 -5.50
N ILE A 36 -1.46 -6.43 -5.70
CA ILE A 36 -1.88 -5.04 -5.84
C ILE A 36 -2.76 -4.67 -4.67
N VAL A 37 -2.47 -3.53 -4.06
CA VAL A 37 -3.38 -2.81 -3.17
C VAL A 37 -3.68 -1.47 -3.82
N THR A 38 -4.94 -1.26 -4.16
CA THR A 38 -5.38 -0.05 -4.86
C THR A 38 -6.55 0.62 -4.15
N GLY A 39 -6.96 1.77 -4.65
CA GLY A 39 -8.09 2.51 -4.14
C GLY A 39 -8.09 3.92 -4.68
N THR A 40 -9.22 4.59 -4.46
CA THR A 40 -9.38 6.00 -4.81
C THR A 40 -8.35 6.87 -4.10
N GLU A 41 -8.01 8.00 -4.73
CA GLU A 41 -7.13 9.01 -4.15
C GLU A 41 -7.63 9.41 -2.74
N GLY A 42 -6.73 9.46 -1.76
CA GLY A 42 -7.08 9.77 -0.38
C GLY A 42 -7.75 8.62 0.40
N ALA A 43 -7.88 7.41 -0.14
CA ALA A 43 -8.31 6.22 0.63
C ALA A 43 -7.30 5.80 1.72
N GLY A 44 -6.08 6.35 1.69
CA GLY A 44 -5.04 6.11 2.68
C GLY A 44 -4.02 5.03 2.26
N LEU A 45 -3.72 4.90 0.96
CA LEU A 45 -2.74 3.91 0.46
C LEU A 45 -1.35 4.10 1.07
N SER A 46 -0.79 5.31 1.08
CA SER A 46 0.52 5.57 1.71
C SER A 46 0.53 5.24 3.21
N ARG A 47 -0.59 5.48 3.91
CA ARG A 47 -0.72 5.09 5.33
C ARG A 47 -0.74 3.57 5.47
N PHE A 48 -1.41 2.86 4.56
CA PHE A 48 -1.45 1.41 4.59
C PHE A 48 -0.09 0.78 4.23
N TYR A 49 0.66 1.38 3.30
CA TYR A 49 2.05 1.04 3.02
C TYR A 49 2.94 1.13 4.28
N VAL A 50 2.86 2.25 5.02
CA VAL A 50 3.59 2.41 6.28
C VAL A 50 3.11 1.43 7.35
N TYR A 51 1.80 1.18 7.43
CA TYR A 51 1.24 0.16 8.31
C TYR A 51 1.79 -1.24 8.02
N ALA A 52 1.84 -1.65 6.76
CA ALA A 52 2.38 -2.94 6.36
C ALA A 52 3.88 -3.05 6.71
N ALA A 53 4.67 -2.01 6.43
CA ALA A 53 6.08 -1.95 6.80
C ALA A 53 6.27 -2.08 8.32
N TYR A 54 5.48 -1.33 9.10
CA TYR A 54 5.50 -1.38 10.57
C TYR A 54 5.21 -2.81 11.08
N GLN A 55 4.15 -3.45 10.60
CA GLN A 55 3.79 -4.80 11.03
C GLN A 55 4.86 -5.84 10.66
N LEU A 56 5.48 -5.74 9.49
CA LEU A 56 6.55 -6.64 9.05
C LEU A 56 7.86 -6.46 9.85
N ILE A 57 8.17 -5.23 10.28
CA ILE A 57 9.36 -4.92 11.08
C ILE A 57 9.20 -5.43 12.52
N PHE A 58 8.09 -5.09 13.16
CA PHE A 58 7.89 -5.36 14.58
C PHE A 58 7.29 -6.74 14.86
N GLN A 59 6.75 -7.40 13.82
CA GLN A 59 6.20 -8.76 13.90
C GLN A 59 5.18 -8.93 15.03
N HIS A 60 4.40 -7.89 15.33
CA HIS A 60 3.38 -7.97 16.38
C HIS A 60 2.19 -8.83 15.95
N HIS A 61 1.86 -8.81 14.66
CA HIS A 61 0.80 -9.59 14.06
C HIS A 61 1.16 -11.08 13.96
N ASP A 62 0.27 -11.98 14.40
CA ASP A 62 0.59 -13.41 14.50
C ASP A 62 0.93 -14.06 13.16
N LYS A 63 0.25 -13.67 12.08
CA LYS A 63 0.59 -14.12 10.72
C LYS A 63 1.99 -13.70 10.26
N VAL A 64 2.54 -12.60 10.78
CA VAL A 64 3.91 -12.17 10.46
C VAL A 64 4.92 -13.04 11.20
N LYS A 65 4.63 -13.39 12.47
CA LYS A 65 5.49 -14.27 13.28
C LYS A 65 5.61 -15.68 12.67
N SER A 66 4.60 -16.13 11.95
CA SER A 66 4.61 -17.44 11.27
C SER A 66 5.31 -17.44 9.91
N LEU A 67 5.68 -16.28 9.36
CA LEU A 67 6.31 -16.22 8.04
C LEU A 67 7.71 -16.88 8.07
N PRO A 68 8.10 -17.59 7.00
CA PRO A 68 9.49 -17.96 6.78
C PRO A 68 10.39 -16.73 6.79
N SER A 69 11.65 -16.88 7.21
CA SER A 69 12.65 -15.79 7.17
C SER A 69 12.65 -15.05 5.82
N PHE A 70 12.57 -13.73 5.82
CA PHE A 70 12.54 -12.92 4.60
C PHE A 70 13.42 -11.67 4.71
N ASP A 71 13.92 -11.19 3.56
CA ASP A 71 14.45 -9.84 3.42
C ASP A 71 13.28 -8.87 3.13
N LEU A 72 13.18 -7.77 3.89
CA LEU A 72 12.19 -6.70 3.65
C LEU A 72 12.81 -5.56 2.83
N VAL A 73 12.14 -5.19 1.74
CA VAL A 73 12.56 -4.09 0.87
C VAL A 73 11.42 -3.07 0.73
N LEU A 74 11.74 -1.80 0.95
CA LEU A 74 10.90 -0.67 0.61
C LEU A 74 11.35 -0.12 -0.74
N ASN A 75 10.40 0.14 -1.64
CA ASN A 75 10.67 0.65 -2.96
C ASN A 75 9.75 1.83 -3.28
N SER A 76 10.34 2.93 -3.71
CA SER A 76 9.63 4.04 -4.33
C SER A 76 10.42 4.47 -5.57
N ARG A 77 9.77 4.49 -6.73
CA ARG A 77 10.41 4.84 -8.01
C ARG A 77 11.67 3.98 -8.26
N ASN A 78 12.84 4.59 -8.25
CA ASN A 78 14.15 3.98 -8.48
C ASN A 78 14.96 3.77 -7.20
N GLU A 79 14.39 4.05 -6.03
CA GLU A 79 15.05 3.89 -4.73
C GLU A 79 14.58 2.60 -4.06
N TYR A 80 15.55 1.86 -3.51
CA TYR A 80 15.34 0.58 -2.86
C TYR A 80 16.04 0.61 -1.50
N HIS A 81 15.30 0.38 -0.42
CA HIS A 81 15.85 0.34 0.92
C HIS A 81 15.61 -1.03 1.54
N LYS A 82 16.66 -1.66 2.04
CA LYS A 82 16.56 -2.94 2.76
C LYS A 82 16.50 -2.69 4.26
N TYR A 83 15.59 -3.37 4.95
CA TYR A 83 15.57 -3.37 6.41
C TYR A 83 16.69 -4.25 6.98
N CYS A 84 17.42 -3.74 7.96
CA CYS A 84 18.40 -4.48 8.73
C CYS A 84 17.89 -4.68 10.17
N ALA A 85 17.54 -5.92 10.53
CA ALA A 85 16.97 -6.22 11.85
C ALA A 85 17.94 -5.98 13.03
N SER A 86 19.26 -6.09 12.81
CA SER A 86 20.26 -5.88 13.86
C SER A 86 20.43 -4.42 14.23
N THR A 87 20.40 -3.52 13.24
CA THR A 87 20.51 -2.06 13.46
C THR A 87 19.15 -1.38 13.60
N LYS A 88 18.07 -2.06 13.20
CA LYS A 88 16.70 -1.52 13.11
C LYS A 88 16.56 -0.34 12.17
N GLU A 89 17.37 -0.32 11.12
CA GLU A 89 17.41 0.78 10.14
C GLU A 89 17.19 0.27 8.71
N PHE A 90 16.82 1.21 7.85
CA PHE A 90 16.74 0.99 6.41
C PHE A 90 17.99 1.53 5.74
N THR A 91 18.69 0.68 4.99
CA THR A 91 19.86 1.06 4.20
C THR A 91 19.47 1.18 2.73
N LEU A 92 19.79 2.32 2.12
CA LEU A 92 19.66 2.50 0.67
C LEU A 92 20.58 1.49 -0.05
N LEU A 93 20.02 0.79 -1.03
CA LEU A 93 20.75 -0.17 -1.85
C LEU A 93 21.33 0.52 -3.09
N ALA A 94 22.58 0.20 -3.40
CA ALA A 94 23.15 0.48 -4.70
C ALA A 94 22.42 -0.33 -5.80
N VAL A 95 22.60 0.06 -7.06
CA VAL A 95 21.91 -0.60 -8.20
C VAL A 95 22.23 -2.09 -8.27
N ASP A 96 23.49 -2.48 -8.05
CA ASP A 96 23.91 -3.88 -8.11
C ASP A 96 23.32 -4.69 -6.95
N GLU A 97 23.30 -4.12 -5.74
CA GLU A 97 22.69 -4.75 -4.57
C GLU A 97 21.17 -4.93 -4.75
N ALA A 98 20.50 -3.94 -5.37
CA ALA A 98 19.09 -4.01 -5.72
C ALA A 98 18.83 -5.10 -6.78
N ASN A 99 19.76 -5.31 -7.72
CA ASN A 99 19.67 -6.42 -8.67
C ASN A 99 19.85 -7.77 -7.97
N ASP A 100 20.85 -7.89 -7.09
CA ASP A 100 21.13 -9.13 -6.38
C ASP A 100 19.97 -9.57 -5.48
N ILE A 101 19.39 -8.63 -4.71
CA ILE A 101 18.24 -8.93 -3.87
C ILE A 101 17.00 -9.29 -4.69
N SER A 102 16.83 -8.71 -5.89
CA SER A 102 15.71 -9.03 -6.77
C SER A 102 15.70 -10.49 -7.26
N LEU A 103 16.82 -11.20 -7.15
CA LEU A 103 16.97 -12.60 -7.54
C LEU A 103 16.73 -13.58 -6.39
N LYS A 104 16.46 -13.10 -5.16
CA LYS A 104 16.20 -13.94 -3.98
C LYS A 104 14.72 -14.30 -3.88
N HIS A 105 14.41 -15.55 -3.51
CA HIS A 105 13.04 -16.04 -3.37
C HIS A 105 12.35 -15.61 -2.07
N ARG A 106 13.13 -15.29 -1.03
CA ARG A 106 12.63 -14.93 0.31
C ARG A 106 12.69 -13.43 0.52
N VAL A 107 11.94 -12.70 -0.30
CA VAL A 107 11.88 -11.25 -0.28
C VAL A 107 10.42 -10.83 -0.22
N ILE A 108 10.13 -9.87 0.67
CA ILE A 108 8.89 -9.09 0.63
C ILE A 108 9.29 -7.68 0.22
N ARG A 109 8.83 -7.25 -0.95
CA ARG A 109 9.05 -5.89 -1.45
C ARG A 109 7.73 -5.11 -1.38
N LEU A 110 7.71 -4.02 -0.62
CA LEU A 110 6.60 -3.07 -0.61
C LEU A 110 6.93 -1.93 -1.57
N ILE A 111 6.00 -1.61 -2.48
CA ILE A 111 6.19 -0.58 -3.51
C ILE A 111 5.16 0.52 -3.31
N GLU A 112 5.60 1.76 -3.13
CA GLU A 112 4.72 2.94 -3.11
C GLU A 112 4.64 3.58 -4.50
N GLY A 113 3.43 3.70 -5.05
CA GLY A 113 3.17 4.39 -6.30
C GLY A 113 3.62 3.61 -7.53
N ASP A 114 4.85 3.86 -7.99
CA ASP A 114 5.41 3.23 -9.19
C ASP A 114 6.87 2.81 -8.97
N SER A 115 7.42 1.98 -9.86
CA SER A 115 8.80 1.51 -9.77
C SER A 115 9.45 1.44 -11.14
N SER A 116 10.76 1.75 -11.20
CA SER A 116 11.56 1.55 -12.41
C SER A 116 11.67 0.07 -12.82
N LYS A 117 11.45 -0.84 -11.87
CA LYS A 117 11.47 -2.30 -12.08
C LYS A 117 10.30 -2.97 -11.36
N LEU A 118 9.09 -2.71 -11.82
CA LEU A 118 7.90 -3.40 -11.30
C LEU A 118 8.00 -4.93 -11.49
N LEU A 119 8.36 -5.39 -12.68
CA LEU A 119 8.44 -6.82 -13.01
C LEU A 119 9.85 -7.40 -12.80
N GLY A 120 9.94 -8.73 -12.68
CA GLY A 120 11.21 -9.47 -12.67
C GLY A 120 11.82 -9.74 -11.30
N TRP A 121 11.18 -9.25 -10.23
CA TRP A 121 11.57 -9.58 -8.86
C TRP A 121 11.09 -10.98 -8.47
N ARG A 122 11.97 -11.74 -7.83
CA ARG A 122 11.62 -12.98 -7.14
C ARG A 122 11.07 -12.70 -5.75
N GLY A 123 10.30 -13.65 -5.24
CA GLY A 123 9.54 -13.48 -3.99
C GLY A 123 8.25 -12.68 -4.20
N VAL A 124 7.80 -11.99 -3.16
CA VAL A 124 6.50 -11.30 -3.16
C VAL A 124 6.69 -9.80 -3.25
N SER A 125 6.09 -9.19 -4.28
CA SER A 125 6.07 -7.74 -4.46
C SER A 125 4.64 -7.21 -4.29
N ILE A 126 4.44 -6.26 -3.38
CA ILE A 126 3.13 -5.67 -3.06
C ILE A 126 3.14 -4.21 -3.49
N LEU A 127 2.32 -3.88 -4.49
CA LEU A 127 2.19 -2.54 -5.04
C LEU A 127 1.03 -1.78 -4.40
N PHE A 128 1.33 -0.63 -3.80
CA PHE A 128 0.34 0.31 -3.27
C PHE A 128 0.20 1.48 -4.24
N ALA A 129 -0.83 1.46 -5.08
CA ALA A 129 -0.99 2.44 -6.16
C ALA A 129 -2.44 2.88 -6.33
N ALA A 130 -2.64 4.16 -6.60
CA ALA A 130 -3.96 4.68 -6.94
C ALA A 130 -4.48 4.03 -8.23
N GLU A 131 -5.80 3.93 -8.34
CA GLU A 131 -6.44 3.39 -9.53
C GLU A 131 -6.03 4.16 -10.80
N GLY A 132 -5.87 3.42 -11.91
CA GLY A 132 -5.54 4.01 -13.21
C GLY A 132 -4.05 4.25 -13.46
N LEU A 133 -3.15 3.81 -12.57
CA LEU A 133 -1.72 3.87 -12.85
C LEU A 133 -1.39 3.06 -14.12
N PRO A 134 -0.80 3.68 -15.17
CA PRO A 134 -0.60 3.01 -16.45
C PRO A 134 0.27 1.76 -16.38
N SER A 135 1.10 1.57 -15.36
CA SER A 135 1.93 0.37 -15.21
C SER A 135 1.21 -0.79 -14.51
N MET A 136 0.08 -0.55 -13.84
CA MET A 136 -0.67 -1.60 -13.10
C MET A 136 -1.16 -2.72 -14.00
N HIS A 137 -1.65 -2.43 -15.21
CA HIS A 137 -2.17 -3.47 -16.11
C HIS A 137 -1.09 -4.46 -16.58
N ARG A 138 0.19 -4.06 -16.59
CA ARG A 138 1.31 -4.97 -16.90
C ARG A 138 1.73 -5.78 -15.68
N TYR A 139 1.67 -5.16 -14.51
CA TYR A 139 1.92 -5.81 -13.23
C TYR A 139 0.87 -6.89 -12.92
N ALA A 140 -0.37 -6.63 -13.33
CA ALA A 140 -1.55 -7.48 -13.20
C ALA A 140 -1.60 -8.71 -14.15
N LYS A 141 -0.62 -8.94 -15.02
CA LYS A 141 -0.70 -10.04 -16.01
C LYS A 141 -0.32 -11.42 -15.44
N VAL A 142 0.28 -11.45 -14.26
CA VAL A 142 0.72 -12.69 -13.60
C VAL A 142 -0.01 -12.76 -12.26
N ASP A 143 -1.22 -13.32 -12.30
CA ASP A 143 -2.10 -13.65 -11.16
C ASP A 143 -2.19 -12.60 -10.01
N PRO A 144 -2.74 -11.40 -10.28
CA PRO A 144 -2.73 -10.33 -9.30
C PRO A 144 -3.92 -10.43 -8.36
N TYR A 145 -3.68 -10.97 -7.17
CA TYR A 145 -4.53 -10.64 -6.05
C TYR A 145 -4.57 -9.11 -5.91
N THR A 146 -5.75 -8.54 -6.16
CA THR A 146 -5.99 -7.10 -6.12
C THR A 146 -6.93 -6.81 -4.98
N TYR A 147 -6.45 -6.04 -4.00
CA TYR A 147 -7.22 -5.59 -2.86
C TYR A 147 -7.56 -4.12 -3.04
N ILE A 148 -8.84 -3.77 -2.86
CA ILE A 148 -9.31 -2.39 -2.96
C ILE A 148 -9.51 -1.85 -1.56
N LEU A 149 -8.74 -0.82 -1.21
CA LEU A 149 -8.84 -0.14 0.07
C LEU A 149 -10.11 0.73 0.05
N PRO A 150 -11.04 0.53 1.01
CA PRO A 150 -12.27 1.30 1.04
C PRO A 150 -11.98 2.77 1.33
N VAL A 151 -12.88 3.65 0.88
CA VAL A 151 -12.86 5.06 1.29
C VAL A 151 -13.03 5.17 2.80
N TRP A 152 -12.50 6.22 3.41
CA TRP A 152 -12.73 6.50 4.83
C TRP A 152 -14.23 6.61 5.11
N THR A 153 -14.67 6.11 6.26
CA THR A 153 -16.00 6.43 6.78
C THR A 153 -15.95 7.78 7.49
N LEU A 154 -17.10 8.44 7.63
CA LEU A 154 -17.17 9.69 8.37
C LEU A 154 -16.78 9.50 9.84
N ASP A 155 -17.11 8.36 10.44
CA ASP A 155 -16.76 8.05 11.83
C ASP A 155 -15.26 7.83 12.02
N GLU A 156 -14.59 7.15 11.08
CA GLU A 156 -13.12 7.06 11.07
C GLU A 156 -12.49 8.46 10.98
N LEU A 157 -13.03 9.35 10.13
CA LEU A 157 -12.53 10.72 10.00
C LEU A 157 -12.77 11.54 11.27
N ARG A 158 -13.92 11.39 11.93
CA ARG A 158 -14.22 12.04 13.22
C ARG A 158 -13.26 11.60 14.30
N ALA A 159 -13.02 10.29 14.40
CA ALA A 159 -12.06 9.73 15.35
C ALA A 159 -10.66 10.33 15.11
N LEU A 160 -10.19 10.39 13.85
CA LEU A 160 -8.90 10.99 13.53
C LEU A 160 -8.85 12.50 13.82
N ASN A 161 -9.91 13.22 13.48
CA ASN A 161 -10.01 14.65 13.74
C ASN A 161 -9.91 14.94 15.24
N SER A 162 -10.52 14.13 16.10
CA SER A 162 -10.47 14.27 17.57
C SER A 162 -9.06 14.11 18.18
N LEU A 163 -8.14 13.46 17.46
CA LEU A 163 -6.75 13.27 17.91
C LEU A 163 -5.86 14.46 17.56
N LEU A 164 -6.33 15.38 16.72
CA LEU A 164 -5.59 16.59 16.37
C LEU A 164 -5.66 17.60 17.53
N ARG A 165 -4.65 18.47 17.61
CA ARG A 165 -4.72 19.63 18.50
C ARG A 165 -5.88 20.54 18.09
N ASP A 166 -6.47 21.26 19.04
CA ASP A 166 -7.67 22.08 18.84
C ASP A 166 -7.57 23.04 17.65
N ASP A 167 -6.38 23.61 17.38
CA ASP A 167 -6.11 24.52 16.26
C ASP A 167 -6.14 23.84 14.89
N LEU A 168 -6.01 22.51 14.85
CA LEU A 168 -5.98 21.68 13.65
C LEU A 168 -7.28 20.86 13.48
N GLN A 169 -8.14 20.81 14.49
CA GLN A 169 -9.43 20.12 14.40
C GLN A 169 -10.35 20.86 13.45
N LEU A 170 -10.98 20.12 12.54
CA LEU A 170 -12.04 20.66 11.71
C LEU A 170 -13.36 20.68 12.50
N PRO A 171 -14.14 21.77 12.43
CA PRO A 171 -15.53 21.77 12.86
C PRO A 171 -16.35 20.66 12.17
N GLU A 172 -17.36 20.12 12.85
CA GLU A 172 -18.14 18.96 12.38
C GLU A 172 -18.83 19.19 11.02
N ASP A 173 -19.36 20.39 10.81
CA ASP A 173 -19.97 20.82 9.55
C ASP A 173 -18.93 20.86 8.42
N ALA A 174 -17.73 21.39 8.70
CA ALA A 174 -16.64 21.44 7.74
C ALA A 174 -16.09 20.04 7.40
N LEU A 175 -15.97 19.16 8.41
CA LEU A 175 -15.53 17.78 8.23
C LEU A 175 -16.53 16.98 7.39
N SER A 176 -17.81 17.04 7.75
CA SER A 176 -18.90 16.40 7.01
C SER A 176 -18.99 16.91 5.58
N ALA A 177 -18.90 18.23 5.37
CA ALA A 177 -18.94 18.81 4.03
C ALA A 177 -17.78 18.31 3.14
N ARG A 178 -16.56 18.20 3.71
CA ARG A 178 -15.40 17.63 2.99
C ARG A 178 -15.61 16.16 2.66
N TYR A 179 -16.16 15.37 3.59
CA TYR A 179 -16.46 13.97 3.37
C TYR A 179 -17.44 13.77 2.21
N TYR A 180 -18.62 14.41 2.26
CA TYR A 180 -19.65 14.23 1.25
C TYR A 180 -19.24 14.78 -0.12
N ARG A 181 -18.50 15.90 -0.18
CA ARG A 181 -17.94 16.41 -1.45
C ARG A 181 -17.07 15.35 -2.13
N ASN A 182 -16.18 14.72 -1.36
CA ASN A 182 -15.29 13.68 -1.88
C ASN A 182 -16.02 12.37 -2.18
N TYR A 183 -17.02 12.01 -1.38
CA TYR A 183 -17.82 10.81 -1.58
C TYR A 183 -18.66 10.89 -2.88
N ILE A 184 -19.35 12.02 -3.10
CA ILE A 184 -20.14 12.26 -4.31
C ILE A 184 -19.23 12.24 -5.55
N TYR A 185 -18.07 12.91 -5.51
CA TYR A 185 -17.11 12.89 -6.61
C TYR A 185 -16.63 11.47 -6.95
N ARG A 186 -16.44 10.61 -5.93
CA ARG A 186 -15.99 9.22 -6.12
C ARG A 186 -17.10 8.30 -6.63
N VAL A 187 -18.32 8.41 -6.10
CA VAL A 187 -19.47 7.65 -6.61
C VAL A 187 -19.71 7.96 -8.09
N LEU A 188 -19.62 9.23 -8.49
CA LEU A 188 -19.76 9.65 -9.89
C LEU A 188 -18.64 9.11 -10.80
N ARG A 189 -17.43 8.87 -10.29
CA ARG A 189 -16.34 8.20 -11.03
C ARG A 189 -16.44 6.67 -11.05
N MET A 190 -17.20 6.08 -10.13
CA MET A 190 -17.42 4.64 -10.05
C MET A 190 -18.64 4.16 -10.85
N VAL A 191 -19.47 5.08 -11.35
CA VAL A 191 -20.55 4.76 -12.30
C VAL A 191 -19.98 4.87 -13.71
N PRO A 192 -19.73 3.75 -14.43
CA PRO A 192 -19.29 3.83 -15.81
C PRO A 192 -20.43 4.39 -16.65
N ASP A 193 -20.20 5.47 -17.39
CA ASP A 193 -21.16 5.86 -18.42
C ASP A 193 -20.99 4.97 -19.67
N LYS A 194 -22.04 4.86 -20.48
CA LYS A 194 -22.04 4.01 -21.69
C LYS A 194 -21.02 4.45 -22.76
N SER A 195 -20.40 5.61 -22.62
CA SER A 195 -19.40 6.20 -23.51
C SER A 195 -17.95 5.99 -23.06
N ASP A 196 -17.70 5.54 -21.83
CA ASP A 196 -16.36 5.46 -21.21
C ASP A 196 -15.40 4.42 -21.82
N TYR A 197 -15.83 3.58 -22.76
CA TYR A 197 -14.94 2.57 -23.36
C TYR A 197 -13.85 3.13 -24.29
N ARG A 198 -13.83 4.44 -24.62
CA ARG A 198 -12.90 4.99 -25.63
C ARG A 198 -12.25 6.35 -25.34
N ALA A 199 -12.46 6.98 -24.18
CA ALA A 199 -11.91 8.31 -23.95
C ALA A 199 -10.70 8.31 -22.98
N LYS A 200 -9.56 8.78 -23.49
CA LYS A 200 -8.34 9.15 -22.75
C LYS A 200 -8.67 9.87 -21.43
N TYR A 201 -8.25 9.29 -20.31
CA TYR A 201 -8.15 10.02 -19.04
C TYR A 201 -7.02 11.04 -19.12
N HIS A 202 -7.38 12.30 -19.36
CA HIS A 202 -6.53 13.45 -19.06
C HIS A 202 -6.61 13.73 -17.56
N TRP A 203 -5.46 13.64 -16.89
CA TRP A 203 -5.29 13.84 -15.46
C TRP A 203 -4.67 15.22 -15.21
N ASP A 204 -5.49 16.23 -14.94
CA ASP A 204 -5.03 17.51 -14.40
C ASP A 204 -5.84 17.80 -13.14
N PHE A 205 -5.30 17.49 -11.95
CA PHE A 205 -5.85 17.98 -10.69
C PHE A 205 -4.75 18.20 -9.64
N LEU A 206 -3.89 19.18 -9.91
CA LEU A 206 -3.25 20.01 -8.89
C LEU A 206 -3.22 21.47 -9.37
N SER A 207 -4.37 22.12 -9.23
CA SER A 207 -4.51 23.52 -8.82
C SER A 207 -5.57 23.58 -7.73
#